data_AF-A0A965C605-F1
#
_entry.id   AF-A0A965C605-F1
#
_cell.length_a   1.000
_cell.length_b   1.000
_cell.length_c   1.000
_cell.angle_alpha   90.00
_cell.angle_beta   90.00
_cell.angle_gamma   90.00
#
_symmetry.space_group_name_H-M   'P 1'
#
loop_
_entity.id
_entity.type
_entity.pdbx_description
1 polymer ?
#
loop_
_entity_poly.entity_id
_entity_poly.type
_entity_poly.pdbx_seq_one_letter_code
_entity_poly.pdbx_strand_id
1 'polypeptide(L)'
;MSEVNTELNLDDNVNQSEAAKPASKVNYGEIIQNGVWKQNPGVVQLLGLCPTLAMTVSLVNGFSLGLMTAVVMAASNASVAPIRKLVPTEIRIPVFILIIAALVTVIDLSMHAYLQSLHAVLGIFIPLIVTNCIVLARVEAFAAKNPVAPSALDGFMMGFGLALVLATLGGIREIIGKGTLFSGIDLVFGPSAKAMILTVVPDYHGFLLAILPPGAFIGLGSLIATRNWLEQRKAARANLAAIPSAHISATH
;
A
#
# COMPACT_ATOMS: atom_id res chain seq x y z
N MET A 1 -26.01 -33.23 -23.71
CA MET A 1 -26.98 -32.19 -24.09
C MET A 1 -27.57 -31.67 -22.79
N SER A 2 -27.21 -30.43 -22.42
CA SER A 2 -27.88 -29.58 -21.42
C SER A 2 -27.51 -29.67 -19.92
N GLU A 3 -26.23 -29.50 -19.51
CA GLU A 3 -25.87 -29.00 -18.15
C GLU A 3 -24.53 -28.22 -18.12
N VAL A 4 -24.21 -27.45 -19.17
CA VAL A 4 -23.03 -26.56 -19.20
C VAL A 4 -23.44 -25.22 -19.80
N ASN A 5 -24.28 -24.45 -19.11
CA ASN A 5 -24.66 -23.10 -19.57
C ASN A 5 -25.08 -22.14 -18.43
N THR A 6 -24.72 -22.42 -17.18
CA THR A 6 -25.14 -21.59 -16.01
C THR A 6 -23.98 -20.90 -15.28
N GLU A 7 -22.71 -21.15 -15.65
CA GLU A 7 -21.54 -20.48 -15.03
C GLU A 7 -20.99 -19.28 -15.85
N LEU A 8 -21.79 -18.68 -16.74
CA LEU A 8 -21.34 -17.58 -17.61
C LEU A 8 -22.01 -16.23 -17.31
N ASN A 9 -22.35 -15.94 -16.05
CA ASN A 9 -22.99 -14.67 -15.64
C ASN A 9 -22.47 -14.09 -14.31
N LEU A 10 -21.21 -14.36 -13.94
CA LEU A 10 -20.59 -13.85 -12.71
C LEU A 10 -19.35 -12.96 -12.92
N ASP A 11 -18.95 -12.69 -14.17
CA ASP A 11 -17.81 -11.83 -14.49
C ASP A 11 -18.18 -10.36 -14.81
N ASP A 12 -19.46 -9.98 -14.81
CA ASP A 12 -19.89 -8.65 -15.26
C ASP A 12 -19.98 -7.56 -14.17
N ASN A 13 -19.67 -7.86 -12.90
CA ASN A 13 -19.79 -6.87 -11.80
C ASN A 13 -18.48 -6.58 -11.03
N VAL A 14 -17.32 -6.99 -11.55
CA VAL A 14 -15.99 -6.62 -11.00
C VAL A 14 -15.26 -5.59 -11.88
N ASN A 15 -15.87 -5.15 -12.98
CA ASN A 15 -15.25 -4.28 -13.98
C ASN A 15 -15.83 -2.84 -14.00
N GLN A 16 -16.19 -2.28 -12.83
CA GLN A 16 -16.71 -0.91 -12.71
C GLN A 16 -15.92 0.00 -11.74
N SER A 17 -14.64 -0.26 -11.54
CA SER A 17 -13.71 0.75 -10.98
C SER A 17 -12.53 1.06 -11.90
N GLU A 18 -12.73 1.02 -13.22
CA GLU A 18 -11.75 1.59 -14.15
C GLU A 18 -12.45 2.15 -15.39
N ALA A 19 -13.42 3.06 -15.15
CA ALA A 19 -13.95 3.91 -16.20
C ALA A 19 -12.80 4.73 -16.80
N ALA A 20 -12.40 4.34 -18.01
CA ALA A 20 -11.56 5.12 -18.91
C ALA A 20 -12.18 6.51 -19.08
N LYS A 21 -11.58 7.53 -18.45
CA LYS A 21 -11.85 8.94 -18.77
C LYS A 21 -10.83 9.39 -19.80
N PRO A 22 -11.25 9.80 -21.02
CA PRO A 22 -10.35 10.16 -22.09
C PRO A 22 -9.64 11.49 -21.78
N ALA A 23 -8.48 11.66 -22.41
CA ALA A 23 -7.55 12.78 -22.28
C ALA A 23 -8.23 14.15 -22.12
N SER A 24 -8.22 14.70 -20.90
CA SER A 24 -8.47 16.12 -20.64
C SER A 24 -7.94 16.47 -19.25
N LYS A 25 -6.72 17.05 -19.24
CA LYS A 25 -5.94 17.53 -18.08
C LYS A 25 -5.69 16.49 -16.98
N VAL A 26 -4.49 15.90 -16.99
CA VAL A 26 -3.97 15.10 -15.86
C VAL A 26 -3.95 15.98 -14.61
N ASN A 27 -4.94 15.80 -13.73
CA ASN A 27 -5.07 16.58 -12.51
C ASN A 27 -4.25 15.89 -11.41
N TYR A 28 -3.01 16.35 -11.24
CA TYR A 28 -2.07 15.79 -10.26
C TYR A 28 -2.65 15.70 -8.84
N GLY A 29 -3.54 16.62 -8.46
CA GLY A 29 -4.23 16.59 -7.17
C GLY A 29 -5.17 15.39 -7.00
N GLU A 30 -5.81 14.93 -8.07
CA GLU A 30 -6.71 13.77 -8.03
C GLU A 30 -5.91 12.46 -7.89
N ILE A 31 -4.73 12.37 -8.51
CA ILE A 31 -3.80 11.23 -8.37
C ILE A 31 -3.29 11.13 -6.93
N ILE A 32 -2.88 12.25 -6.34
CA ILE A 32 -2.38 12.31 -4.95
C ILE A 32 -3.51 11.95 -3.97
N GLN A 33 -4.71 12.51 -4.17
CA GLN A 33 -5.86 12.23 -3.30
C GLN A 33 -6.36 10.79 -3.44
N ASN A 34 -6.25 10.20 -4.64
CA ASN A 34 -6.59 8.81 -4.88
C ASN A 34 -5.59 7.85 -4.24
N GLY A 35 -4.27 8.04 -4.43
CA GLY A 35 -3.26 7.15 -3.86
C GLY A 35 -3.19 7.17 -2.33
N VAL A 36 -3.42 8.34 -1.71
CA VAL A 36 -3.33 8.49 -0.25
C VAL A 36 -4.66 8.16 0.45
N TRP A 37 -5.81 8.51 -0.14
CA TRP A 37 -7.10 8.45 0.59
C TRP A 37 -8.17 7.55 -0.05
N LYS A 38 -8.46 7.65 -1.35
CA LYS A 38 -9.60 6.92 -1.97
C LYS A 38 -9.28 5.48 -2.38
N GLN A 39 -8.06 5.22 -2.86
CA GLN A 39 -7.58 3.91 -3.33
C GLN A 39 -6.32 3.51 -2.58
N ASN A 40 -6.38 3.51 -1.24
CA ASN A 40 -5.23 3.09 -0.46
C ASN A 40 -5.01 1.57 -0.68
N PRO A 41 -3.86 1.17 -1.24
CA PRO A 41 -3.63 -0.20 -1.70
C PRO A 41 -3.71 -1.25 -0.59
N GLY A 42 -3.32 -0.88 0.65
CA GLY A 42 -3.32 -1.81 1.78
C GLY A 42 -4.70 -2.07 2.37
N VAL A 43 -5.58 -1.07 2.38
CA VAL A 43 -6.88 -1.16 3.09
C VAL A 43 -8.07 -1.35 2.15
N VAL A 44 -7.99 -0.81 0.93
CA VAL A 44 -9.11 -0.85 -0.03
C VAL A 44 -8.90 -1.93 -1.09
N GLN A 45 -7.66 -2.13 -1.54
CA GLN A 45 -7.37 -3.04 -2.65
C GLN A 45 -6.87 -4.41 -2.20
N LEU A 46 -6.48 -4.55 -0.92
CA LEU A 46 -5.90 -5.76 -0.34
C LEU A 46 -4.70 -6.30 -1.13
N LEU A 47 -3.99 -5.43 -1.86
CA LEU A 47 -2.78 -5.75 -2.60
C LEU A 47 -1.57 -5.40 -1.74
N GLY A 48 -0.63 -6.35 -1.60
CA GLY A 48 0.55 -6.19 -0.74
C GLY A 48 0.42 -6.75 0.66
N LEU A 49 -0.39 -7.80 0.84
CA LEU A 49 -0.50 -8.53 2.10
C LEU A 49 0.85 -9.19 2.51
N CYS A 50 1.62 -9.70 1.56
CA CYS A 50 2.90 -10.38 1.83
C CYS A 50 3.87 -9.53 2.68
N PRO A 51 4.24 -8.29 2.27
CA PRO A 51 5.08 -7.43 3.11
C PRO A 51 4.34 -6.95 4.36
N THR A 52 3.02 -6.77 4.29
CA THR A 52 2.22 -6.32 5.44
C THR A 52 2.27 -7.30 6.59
N LEU A 53 2.13 -8.60 6.32
CA LEU A 53 2.11 -9.63 7.35
C LEU A 53 3.49 -9.87 7.95
N ALA A 54 4.53 -9.83 7.12
CA ALA A 54 5.90 -10.09 7.56
C ALA A 54 6.51 -8.91 8.33
N MET A 55 6.30 -7.67 7.88
CA MET A 55 7.18 -6.52 8.19
C MET A 55 6.60 -5.52 9.18
N THR A 56 5.32 -5.64 9.52
CA THR A 56 4.65 -4.74 10.48
C THR A 56 4.88 -5.17 11.94
N VAL A 57 6.03 -5.78 12.23
CA VAL A 57 6.44 -6.13 13.61
C VAL A 57 6.92 -4.90 14.38
N SER A 58 7.43 -3.89 13.67
CA SER A 58 7.75 -2.56 14.21
C SER A 58 7.37 -1.48 13.21
N LEU A 59 7.08 -0.29 13.72
CA LEU A 59 6.75 0.89 12.92
C LEU A 59 7.89 1.25 11.98
N VAL A 60 9.14 1.25 12.49
CA VAL A 60 10.31 1.68 11.73
C VAL A 60 10.58 0.75 10.55
N ASN A 61 10.54 -0.57 10.76
CA ASN A 61 10.79 -1.55 9.70
C ASN A 61 9.68 -1.53 8.64
N GLY A 62 8.42 -1.42 9.09
CA GLY A 62 7.27 -1.32 8.19
C GLY A 62 7.31 -0.05 7.33
N PHE A 63 7.62 1.09 7.94
CA PHE A 63 7.74 2.36 7.24
C PHE A 63 8.91 2.39 6.25
N SER A 64 10.10 1.91 6.67
CA SER A 64 11.28 1.91 5.80
C SER A 64 11.10 1.02 4.58
N LEU A 65 10.50 -0.16 4.73
CA LEU A 65 10.20 -1.05 3.61
C LEU A 65 9.13 -0.47 2.68
N GLY A 66 8.11 0.18 3.25
CA GLY A 66 7.08 0.87 2.46
C GLY A 66 7.66 2.01 1.62
N LEU A 67 8.57 2.81 2.20
CA LEU A 67 9.24 3.89 1.50
C LEU A 67 10.16 3.36 0.38
N MET A 68 10.90 2.29 0.65
CA MET A 68 11.69 1.60 -0.37
C MET A 68 10.80 1.11 -1.53
N THR A 69 9.67 0.50 -1.21
CA THR A 69 8.69 0.05 -2.22
C THR A 69 8.14 1.24 -3.02
N ALA A 70 7.90 2.40 -2.41
CA ALA A 70 7.45 3.60 -3.12
C ALA A 70 8.48 4.09 -4.15
N VAL A 71 9.76 4.10 -3.80
CA VAL A 71 10.84 4.47 -4.72
C VAL A 71 10.97 3.44 -5.86
N VAL A 72 10.95 2.14 -5.53
CA VAL A 72 10.98 1.06 -6.52
C VAL A 72 9.81 1.20 -7.49
N MET A 73 8.59 1.44 -6.98
CA MET A 73 7.38 1.49 -7.79
C MET A 73 7.35 2.73 -8.69
N ALA A 74 7.88 3.86 -8.22
CA ALA A 74 8.06 5.05 -9.06
C ALA A 74 9.06 4.77 -10.20
N ALA A 75 10.21 4.16 -9.88
CA ALA A 75 11.26 3.84 -10.84
C ALA A 75 10.81 2.77 -11.86
N SER A 76 10.11 1.73 -11.42
CA SER A 76 9.60 0.68 -12.30
C SER A 76 8.51 1.20 -13.24
N ASN A 77 7.58 2.01 -12.72
CA ASN A 77 6.55 2.65 -13.55
C ASN A 77 7.17 3.60 -14.58
N ALA A 78 8.19 4.36 -14.21
CA ALA A 78 8.91 5.23 -15.13
C ALA A 78 9.66 4.43 -16.22
N SER A 79 10.25 3.29 -15.85
CA SER A 79 11.05 2.46 -16.76
C SER A 79 10.19 1.64 -17.73
N VAL A 80 9.01 1.18 -17.30
CA VAL A 80 8.11 0.36 -18.13
C VAL A 80 7.32 1.19 -19.15
N ALA A 81 6.95 2.42 -18.80
CA ALA A 81 6.18 3.31 -19.68
C ALA A 81 6.79 3.56 -21.09
N PRO A 82 8.12 3.69 -21.29
CA PRO A 82 8.73 3.75 -22.62
C PRO A 82 8.93 2.36 -23.27
N ILE A 83 9.23 1.33 -22.48
CA ILE A 83 9.57 -0.03 -22.97
C ILE A 83 8.32 -0.77 -23.46
N ARG A 84 7.14 -0.44 -22.95
CA ARG A 84 5.86 -1.13 -23.23
C ARG A 84 5.52 -1.34 -24.71
N LYS A 85 6.01 -0.49 -25.62
CA LYS A 85 5.72 -0.60 -27.06
C LYS A 85 6.52 -1.70 -27.76
N LEU A 86 7.64 -2.12 -27.16
CA LEU A 86 8.53 -3.15 -27.73
C LEU A 86 8.20 -4.56 -27.23
N VAL A 87 7.32 -4.70 -26.23
CA VAL A 87 7.07 -5.97 -25.54
C VAL A 87 5.80 -6.65 -26.08
N PRO A 88 5.89 -7.88 -26.63
CA PRO A 88 4.72 -8.69 -27.02
C PRO A 88 3.82 -9.01 -25.82
N THR A 89 2.52 -9.09 -26.05
CA THR A 89 1.52 -9.30 -24.97
C THR A 89 1.72 -10.62 -24.21
N GLU A 90 2.20 -11.66 -24.88
CA GLU A 90 2.39 -13.01 -24.33
C GLU A 90 3.46 -13.08 -23.23
N ILE A 91 4.49 -12.22 -23.29
CA ILE A 91 5.64 -12.25 -22.38
C ILE A 91 5.72 -11.01 -21.49
N ARG A 92 4.63 -10.24 -21.38
CA ARG A 92 4.60 -8.98 -20.66
C ARG A 92 4.89 -9.12 -19.16
N ILE A 93 4.21 -10.05 -18.49
CA ILE A 93 4.32 -10.23 -17.03
C ILE A 93 5.74 -10.61 -16.61
N PRO A 94 6.41 -11.61 -17.22
CA PRO A 94 7.79 -11.95 -16.89
C PRO A 94 8.78 -10.79 -17.15
N VAL A 95 8.64 -10.07 -18.27
CA VAL A 95 9.52 -8.94 -18.60
C VAL A 95 9.42 -7.82 -17.55
N PHE A 96 8.20 -7.50 -17.09
CA PHE A 96 8.02 -6.49 -16.05
C PHE A 96 8.63 -6.89 -14.71
N ILE A 97 8.49 -8.16 -14.31
CA ILE A 97 9.11 -8.69 -13.09
C ILE A 97 10.64 -8.62 -13.18
N LEU A 98 11.23 -8.91 -14.34
CA LEU A 98 12.69 -8.79 -14.53
C LEU A 98 13.19 -7.35 -14.39
N ILE A 99 12.45 -6.37 -14.94
CA ILE A 99 12.78 -4.94 -14.78
C ILE A 99 12.72 -4.53 -13.31
N ILE A 100 11.65 -4.94 -12.60
CA ILE A 100 11.50 -4.67 -11.17
C ILE A 100 12.63 -5.32 -10.37
N ALA A 101 12.96 -6.58 -10.65
CA ALA A 101 14.03 -7.31 -9.99
C ALA A 101 15.38 -6.59 -10.14
N ALA A 102 15.72 -6.16 -11.35
CA ALA A 102 16.96 -5.41 -11.60
C ALA A 102 17.02 -4.10 -10.81
N LEU A 103 15.91 -3.34 -10.78
CA LEU A 103 15.82 -2.09 -10.00
C LEU A 103 15.93 -2.33 -8.49
N VAL A 104 15.27 -3.37 -7.99
CA VAL A 104 15.34 -3.76 -6.57
C VAL A 104 16.77 -4.14 -6.20
N THR A 105 17.50 -4.88 -7.05
CA THR A 105 18.91 -5.21 -6.82
C THR A 105 19.81 -3.96 -6.75
N VAL A 106 19.57 -2.95 -7.59
CA VAL A 106 20.33 -1.68 -7.53
C VAL A 106 20.11 -0.98 -6.18
N ILE A 107 18.88 -1.00 -5.67
CA ILE A 107 18.54 -0.40 -4.37
C ILE A 107 19.11 -1.23 -3.22
N ASP A 108 19.09 -2.55 -3.33
CA ASP A 108 19.71 -3.47 -2.38
C ASP A 108 21.21 -3.18 -2.19
N LEU A 109 21.96 -3.11 -3.30
CA LEU A 109 23.37 -2.72 -3.32
C LEU A 109 23.59 -1.32 -2.74
N SER A 110 22.71 -0.38 -3.04
CA SER A 110 22.78 0.98 -2.50
C SER A 110 22.57 1.00 -0.98
N MET A 111 21.60 0.23 -0.47
CA MET A 111 21.36 0.11 0.97
C MET A 111 22.53 -0.56 1.70
N HIS A 112 23.15 -1.57 1.11
CA HIS A 112 24.35 -2.20 1.67
C HIS A 112 25.51 -1.20 1.83
N ALA A 113 25.63 -0.23 0.91
CA ALA A 113 26.67 0.78 0.94
C ALA A 113 26.43 1.91 1.97
N TYR A 114 25.18 2.37 2.13
CA TYR A 114 24.87 3.55 2.98
C TYR A 114 24.28 3.20 4.35
N LEU A 115 23.57 2.08 4.50
CA LEU A 115 22.72 1.75 5.65
C LEU A 115 22.86 0.27 6.08
N GLN A 116 24.07 -0.14 6.47
CA GLN A 116 24.39 -1.53 6.77
C GLN A 116 23.56 -2.13 7.92
N SER A 117 23.26 -1.34 8.95
CA SER A 117 22.42 -1.77 10.09
C SER A 117 21.00 -2.11 9.67
N LEU A 118 20.44 -1.36 8.73
CA LEU A 118 19.10 -1.59 8.20
C LEU A 118 19.10 -2.74 7.18
N HIS A 119 20.15 -2.83 6.36
CA HIS A 119 20.35 -3.92 5.39
C HIS A 119 20.40 -5.29 6.04
N ALA A 120 21.07 -5.44 7.19
CA ALA A 120 21.17 -6.72 7.90
C ALA A 120 19.81 -7.32 8.29
N VAL A 121 18.79 -6.47 8.53
CA VAL A 121 17.43 -6.90 8.88
C VAL A 121 16.54 -6.95 7.64
N LEU A 122 16.53 -5.90 6.81
CA LEU A 122 15.65 -5.79 5.65
C LEU A 122 16.09 -6.64 4.46
N GLY A 123 17.37 -7.02 4.38
CA GLY A 123 17.96 -7.74 3.26
C GLY A 123 17.26 -9.05 2.91
N ILE A 124 16.82 -9.79 3.93
CA ILE A 124 16.04 -11.04 3.77
C ILE A 124 14.67 -10.76 3.14
N PHE A 125 14.16 -9.54 3.27
CA PHE A 125 12.83 -9.13 2.83
C PHE A 125 12.82 -8.35 1.51
N ILE A 126 13.98 -8.08 0.92
CA ILE A 126 14.10 -7.44 -0.40
C ILE A 126 13.44 -8.29 -1.51
N PRO A 127 13.54 -9.63 -1.54
CA PRO A 127 12.80 -10.46 -2.49
C PRO A 127 11.26 -10.32 -2.37
N LEU A 128 10.74 -9.94 -1.20
CA LEU A 128 9.30 -9.69 -1.00
C LEU A 128 8.83 -8.41 -1.70
N ILE A 129 9.73 -7.50 -2.07
CA ILE A 129 9.40 -6.30 -2.87
C ILE A 129 9.13 -6.70 -4.32
N VAL A 130 9.97 -7.56 -4.90
CA VAL A 130 9.83 -8.03 -6.30
C VAL A 130 8.56 -8.87 -6.47
N THR A 131 8.25 -9.69 -5.47
CA THR A 131 7.06 -10.55 -5.46
C THR A 131 5.81 -9.86 -4.89
N ASN A 132 5.87 -8.54 -4.65
CA ASN A 132 4.74 -7.80 -4.15
C ASN A 132 3.70 -7.56 -5.25
N CYS A 133 2.50 -8.11 -5.04
CA CYS A 133 1.38 -8.00 -5.98
C CYS A 133 1.01 -6.55 -6.32
N ILE A 134 1.21 -5.58 -5.42
CA ILE A 134 0.93 -4.17 -5.70
C ILE A 134 1.82 -3.62 -6.82
N VAL A 135 3.11 -3.98 -6.83
CA VAL A 135 4.08 -3.41 -7.77
C VAL A 135 3.75 -3.91 -9.17
N LEU A 136 3.49 -5.20 -9.32
CA LEU A 136 3.09 -5.79 -10.59
C LEU A 136 1.75 -5.22 -11.08
N ALA A 137 0.73 -5.20 -10.21
CA ALA A 137 -0.61 -4.73 -10.57
C ALA A 137 -0.61 -3.27 -11.06
N ARG A 138 0.16 -2.38 -10.43
CA ARG A 138 0.22 -0.97 -10.82
C ARG A 138 1.04 -0.74 -12.09
N VAL A 139 2.13 -1.47 -12.27
CA VAL A 139 2.92 -1.44 -13.52
C VAL A 139 2.04 -1.88 -14.70
N GLU A 140 1.27 -2.94 -14.54
CA GLU A 140 0.39 -3.46 -15.59
C GLU A 140 -0.83 -2.57 -15.86
N ALA A 141 -1.55 -2.15 -14.82
CA ALA A 141 -2.77 -1.37 -14.98
C ALA A 141 -2.49 0.07 -15.45
N PHE A 142 -1.42 0.70 -14.95
CA PHE A 142 -1.18 2.13 -15.15
C PHE A 142 0.02 2.43 -16.04
N ALA A 143 1.19 1.83 -15.81
CA ALA A 143 2.40 2.13 -16.59
C ALA A 143 2.32 1.59 -18.04
N ALA A 144 1.61 0.48 -18.27
CA ALA A 144 1.41 -0.05 -19.61
C ALA A 144 0.45 0.80 -20.48
N LYS A 145 -0.29 1.75 -19.89
CA LYS A 145 -1.31 2.54 -20.60
C LYS A 145 -1.00 4.05 -20.62
N ASN A 146 -0.26 4.57 -19.64
CA ASN A 146 -0.01 6.01 -19.45
C ASN A 146 1.43 6.45 -19.83
N PRO A 147 1.68 7.77 -20.01
CA PRO A 147 3.03 8.30 -20.23
C PRO A 147 3.87 8.32 -18.95
N VAL A 148 5.20 8.43 -19.12
CA VAL A 148 6.22 8.26 -18.05
C VAL A 148 5.97 9.11 -16.80
N ALA A 149 5.76 10.42 -16.98
CA ALA A 149 5.64 11.36 -15.86
C ALA A 149 4.44 11.09 -14.92
N PRO A 150 3.19 10.93 -15.40
CA PRO A 150 2.08 10.56 -14.52
C PRO A 150 2.19 9.14 -13.95
N SER A 151 2.79 8.20 -14.69
CA SER A 151 3.01 6.84 -14.17
C SER A 151 4.00 6.79 -13.01
N ALA A 152 5.07 7.57 -13.06
CA ALA A 152 6.04 7.68 -11.98
C ALA A 152 5.41 8.27 -10.72
N LEU A 153 4.63 9.34 -10.87
CA LEU A 153 3.95 9.97 -9.72
C LEU A 153 2.89 9.05 -9.12
N ASP A 154 2.08 8.36 -9.95
CA ASP A 154 1.11 7.37 -9.46
C ASP A 154 1.79 6.26 -8.66
N GLY A 155 2.91 5.73 -9.17
CA GLY A 155 3.71 4.72 -8.47
C GLY A 155 4.24 5.24 -7.12
N PHE A 156 4.79 6.46 -7.09
CA PHE A 156 5.26 7.03 -5.84
C PHE A 156 4.13 7.21 -4.82
N MET A 157 2.99 7.77 -5.23
CA MET A 157 1.86 8.07 -4.33
C MET A 157 1.20 6.80 -3.79
N MET A 158 1.03 5.78 -4.64
CA MET A 158 0.48 4.49 -4.22
C MET A 158 1.42 3.74 -3.26
N GLY A 159 2.73 3.73 -3.55
CA GLY A 159 3.70 3.12 -2.65
C GLY A 159 3.83 3.85 -1.32
N PHE A 160 3.73 5.19 -1.34
CA PHE A 160 3.67 6.00 -0.13
C PHE A 160 2.40 5.73 0.69
N GLY A 161 1.26 5.51 0.02
CA GLY A 161 0.03 5.06 0.67
C GLY A 161 0.21 3.73 1.40
N LEU A 162 0.90 2.76 0.77
CA LEU A 162 1.27 1.50 1.43
C LEU A 162 2.19 1.75 2.63
N ALA A 163 3.19 2.62 2.50
CA ALA A 163 4.12 2.95 3.60
C ALA A 163 3.39 3.48 4.84
N LEU A 164 2.37 4.32 4.65
CA LEU A 164 1.54 4.81 5.75
C LEU A 164 0.72 3.69 6.41
N VAL A 165 0.18 2.74 5.63
CA VAL A 165 -0.53 1.58 6.19
C VAL A 165 0.42 0.69 6.99
N LEU A 166 1.62 0.44 6.46
CA LEU A 166 2.63 -0.36 7.15
C LEU A 166 3.10 0.32 8.44
N ALA A 167 3.29 1.64 8.43
CA ALA A 167 3.68 2.41 9.60
C ALA A 167 2.59 2.42 10.68
N THR A 168 1.33 2.61 10.29
CA THR A 168 0.20 2.62 11.23
C THR A 168 -0.04 1.24 11.82
N LEU A 169 -0.04 0.18 10.99
CA LEU A 169 -0.21 -1.19 11.47
C LEU A 169 0.99 -1.64 12.32
N GLY A 170 2.21 -1.31 11.90
CA GLY A 170 3.43 -1.58 12.66
C GLY A 170 3.43 -0.88 14.01
N GLY A 171 3.02 0.38 14.08
CA GLY A 171 2.90 1.12 15.32
C GLY A 171 1.87 0.52 16.28
N ILE A 172 0.68 0.16 15.79
CA ILE A 172 -0.35 -0.48 16.61
C ILE A 172 0.16 -1.82 17.17
N ARG A 173 0.77 -2.66 16.32
CA ARG A 173 1.31 -3.96 16.73
C ARG A 173 2.47 -3.83 17.71
N GLU A 174 3.30 -2.82 17.55
CA GLU A 174 4.42 -2.55 18.44
C GLU A 174 3.97 -2.09 19.83
N ILE A 175 2.96 -1.19 19.88
CA ILE A 175 2.36 -0.74 21.14
C ILE A 175 1.71 -1.91 21.89
N ILE A 176 0.93 -2.74 21.20
CA ILE A 176 0.21 -3.88 21.81
C ILE A 176 1.18 -5.00 22.22
N GLY A 177 2.20 -5.26 21.41
CA GLY A 177 3.13 -6.36 21.60
C GLY A 177 4.26 -6.08 22.59
N LYS A 178 4.82 -4.86 22.57
CA LYS A 178 6.02 -4.49 23.35
C LYS A 178 5.80 -3.35 24.35
N GLY A 179 4.69 -2.60 24.26
CA GLY A 179 4.45 -1.44 25.14
C GLY A 179 5.36 -0.24 24.85
N THR A 180 6.06 -0.22 23.71
CA THR A 180 6.99 0.84 23.30
C THR A 180 6.57 1.46 21.97
N LEU A 181 6.82 2.75 21.79
CA LEU A 181 6.79 3.44 20.49
C LEU A 181 8.23 3.73 20.03
N PHE A 182 8.52 3.49 18.74
CA PHE A 182 9.81 3.71 18.07
C PHE A 182 10.97 2.74 18.42
N SER A 183 10.69 1.52 18.87
CA SER A 183 11.70 0.46 18.95
C SER A 183 12.22 0.12 17.53
N GLY A 184 13.48 0.47 17.27
CA GLY A 184 14.10 0.29 15.94
C GLY A 184 14.61 1.57 15.30
N ILE A 185 14.41 2.75 15.91
CA ILE A 185 15.06 3.98 15.43
C ILE A 185 16.59 3.88 15.49
N ASP A 186 17.11 3.07 16.41
CA ASP A 186 18.53 2.71 16.52
C ASP A 186 19.10 2.05 15.26
N LEU A 187 18.27 1.37 14.46
CA LEU A 187 18.67 0.75 13.20
C LEU A 187 18.89 1.76 12.09
N VAL A 188 18.22 2.93 12.16
CA VAL A 188 18.27 4.00 11.15
C VAL A 188 19.26 5.11 11.56
N PHE A 189 19.30 5.47 12.84
CA PHE A 189 20.09 6.60 13.35
C PHE A 189 21.28 6.20 14.24
N GLY A 190 21.51 4.90 14.44
CA GLY A 190 22.59 4.38 15.29
C GLY A 190 22.29 4.47 16.79
N PRO A 191 23.26 4.09 17.66
CA PRO A 191 23.07 3.97 19.11
C PRO A 191 22.67 5.27 19.83
N SER A 192 22.86 6.41 19.15
CA SER A 192 22.59 7.76 19.66
C SER A 192 21.08 8.08 19.76
N ALA A 193 20.22 7.25 19.20
CA ALA A 193 18.78 7.49 19.12
C ALA A 193 17.93 6.68 20.12
N LYS A 194 18.58 5.91 21.03
CA LYS A 194 17.92 5.23 22.17
C LYS A 194 17.09 6.18 23.05
N ALA A 195 17.39 7.47 23.04
CA ALA A 195 16.70 8.49 23.83
C ALA A 195 15.29 8.85 23.31
N MET A 196 14.90 8.42 22.10
CA MET A 196 13.57 8.65 21.52
C MET A 196 12.66 7.41 21.61
N ILE A 197 12.96 6.47 22.51
CA ILE A 197 12.08 5.33 22.78
C ILE A 197 11.06 5.79 23.83
N LEU A 198 9.80 5.96 23.40
CA LEU A 198 8.71 6.23 24.33
C LEU A 198 8.24 4.89 24.91
N THR A 199 8.77 4.52 26.07
CA THR A 199 8.31 3.39 26.88
C THR A 199 6.97 3.76 27.54
N VAL A 200 5.87 3.28 26.97
CA VAL A 200 4.51 3.60 27.44
C VAL A 200 4.13 2.74 28.65
N VAL A 201 4.69 1.53 28.79
CA VAL A 201 4.46 0.64 29.94
C VAL A 201 5.76 -0.05 30.35
N PRO A 202 6.27 0.15 31.58
CA PRO A 202 7.34 -0.68 32.13
C PRO A 202 6.78 -2.06 32.50
N ASP A 203 7.52 -3.11 32.18
CA ASP A 203 7.25 -4.49 32.59
C ASP A 203 6.01 -5.16 31.93
N TYR A 204 5.87 -5.03 30.61
CA TYR A 204 4.84 -5.74 29.86
C TYR A 204 5.37 -7.11 29.41
N HIS A 205 4.78 -8.20 29.92
CA HIS A 205 4.95 -9.55 29.39
C HIS A 205 4.37 -9.59 27.97
N GLY A 206 5.22 -9.28 26.99
CA GLY A 206 4.83 -9.03 25.61
C GLY A 206 3.79 -10.01 25.07
N PHE A 207 2.73 -9.48 24.47
CA PHE A 207 1.67 -10.30 23.91
C PHE A 207 2.18 -10.94 22.60
N LEU A 208 2.75 -12.14 22.71
CA LEU A 208 3.35 -12.88 21.59
C LEU A 208 2.42 -12.98 20.37
N LEU A 209 1.11 -13.07 20.62
CA LEU A 209 0.09 -13.21 19.58
C LEU A 209 -0.04 -11.94 18.73
N ALA A 210 0.30 -10.74 19.24
CA ALA A 210 0.34 -9.50 18.45
C ALA A 210 1.59 -9.41 17.53
N ILE A 211 2.69 -10.04 17.93
CA ILE A 211 3.94 -10.05 17.14
C ILE A 211 3.90 -11.12 16.03
N LEU A 212 3.11 -12.17 16.20
CA LEU A 212 2.94 -13.23 15.22
C LEU A 212 2.01 -12.84 14.05
N PRO A 213 2.07 -13.55 12.89
CA PRO A 213 1.19 -13.31 11.73
C PRO A 213 -0.32 -13.17 12.04
N PRO A 214 -0.95 -13.96 12.94
CA PRO A 214 -2.35 -13.76 13.35
C PRO A 214 -2.65 -12.34 13.87
N GLY A 215 -1.72 -11.73 14.61
CA GLY A 215 -1.86 -10.35 15.09
C GLY A 215 -1.90 -9.32 13.95
N ALA A 216 -1.15 -9.58 12.86
CA ALA A 216 -1.18 -8.75 11.66
C ALA A 216 -2.54 -8.80 10.96
N PHE A 217 -3.15 -9.98 10.86
CA PHE A 217 -4.49 -10.15 10.28
C PHE A 217 -5.57 -9.45 11.11
N ILE A 218 -5.54 -9.60 12.43
CA ILE A 218 -6.49 -8.94 13.33
C ILE A 218 -6.34 -7.41 13.24
N GLY A 219 -5.11 -6.91 13.24
CA GLY A 219 -4.82 -5.48 13.10
C GLY A 219 -5.23 -4.92 11.73
N LEU A 220 -5.01 -5.68 10.65
CA LEU A 220 -5.45 -5.27 9.31
C LEU A 220 -6.98 -5.29 9.22
N GLY A 221 -7.63 -6.32 9.75
CA GLY A 221 -9.09 -6.42 9.80
C GLY A 221 -9.75 -5.29 10.60
N SER A 222 -9.18 -4.91 11.75
CA SER A 222 -9.67 -3.79 12.54
C SER A 222 -9.46 -2.44 11.84
N LEU A 223 -8.35 -2.27 11.10
CA LEU A 223 -8.09 -1.09 10.28
C LEU A 223 -9.11 -0.95 9.13
N ILE A 224 -9.40 -2.05 8.44
CA ILE A 224 -10.41 -2.11 7.37
C ILE A 224 -11.80 -1.79 7.95
N ALA A 225 -12.17 -2.42 9.07
CA ALA A 225 -13.45 -2.18 9.74
C ALA A 225 -13.61 -0.71 10.16
N THR A 226 -12.55 -0.12 10.74
CA THR A 226 -12.55 1.29 11.16
C THR A 226 -12.72 2.22 9.96
N ARG A 227 -12.03 1.96 8.84
CA ARG A 227 -12.17 2.78 7.63
C ARG A 227 -13.57 2.67 7.02
N ASN A 228 -14.11 1.45 6.89
CA ASN A 228 -15.46 1.24 6.38
C ASN A 228 -16.51 1.95 7.25
N TRP A 229 -16.37 1.87 8.58
CA TRP A 229 -17.24 2.57 9.52
C TRP A 229 -17.16 4.10 9.39
N LEU A 230 -15.95 4.65 9.22
CA LEU A 230 -15.76 6.09 9.00
C LEU A 230 -16.37 6.56 7.67
N GLU A 231 -16.23 5.79 6.59
CA GLU A 231 -16.81 6.13 5.30
C GLU A 231 -18.35 6.03 5.32
N GLN A 232 -18.92 5.00 5.97
CA GLN A 232 -20.36 4.92 6.20
C GLN A 232 -20.89 6.11 7.00
N ARG A 233 -20.16 6.56 8.03
CA ARG A 233 -20.53 7.76 8.81
C ARG A 233 -20.46 9.04 7.98
N LYS A 234 -19.47 9.19 7.11
CA LYS A 234 -19.38 10.34 6.19
C LYS A 234 -20.50 10.33 5.16
N ALA A 235 -20.82 9.17 4.59
CA ALA A 235 -21.93 9.00 3.66
C ALA A 235 -23.27 9.30 4.33
N ALA A 236 -23.49 8.82 5.57
CA ALA A 236 -24.68 9.15 6.35
C ALA A 236 -24.80 10.65 6.64
N ARG A 237 -23.70 11.33 6.98
CA ARG A 237 -23.68 12.79 7.19
C ARG A 237 -23.91 13.58 5.90
N ALA A 238 -23.38 13.11 4.77
CA ALA A 238 -23.62 13.72 3.46
C ALA A 238 -25.09 13.58 3.02
N ASN A 239 -25.70 12.41 3.26
CA ASN A 239 -27.12 12.18 2.98
C ASN A 239 -28.03 13.04 3.87
N LEU A 240 -27.67 13.26 5.14
CA LEU A 240 -28.39 14.17 6.04
C LEU A 240 -28.28 15.65 5.62
N ALA A 241 -27.13 16.06 5.07
CA ALA A 241 -26.93 17.41 4.53
C ALA A 241 -27.59 17.63 3.15
N ALA A 242 -27.92 16.55 2.44
CA ALA A 242 -28.58 16.58 1.15
C ALA A 242 -30.11 16.55 1.23
N ILE A 243 -30.71 16.45 2.43
CA ILE A 243 -32.16 16.64 2.62
C ILE A 243 -32.46 18.12 2.36
N PRO A 244 -33.11 18.49 1.22
CA PRO A 244 -33.52 19.86 0.99
C PRO A 244 -34.62 20.19 1.99
N SER A 245 -34.67 21.44 2.45
CA SER A 245 -35.71 22.03 3.31
C SER A 245 -37.12 22.04 2.69
N ALA A 246 -37.44 21.11 1.79
CA ALA A 246 -38.68 21.02 1.04
C ALA A 246 -39.77 20.26 1.82
N HIS A 247 -40.12 20.74 3.02
CA HIS A 247 -41.46 20.50 3.58
C HIS A 247 -41.82 21.44 4.74
N ILE A 248 -41.62 22.76 4.60
CA ILE A 248 -42.32 23.74 5.43
C ILE A 248 -42.84 24.87 4.53
N SER A 249 -43.73 24.54 3.60
CA SER A 249 -44.60 25.53 2.96
C SER A 249 -45.77 24.85 2.26
N ALA A 250 -46.76 24.39 3.02
CA ALA A 250 -48.18 24.33 2.64
C ALA A 250 -48.97 23.64 3.78
N THR A 251 -50.12 24.23 4.10
CA THR A 251 -51.19 23.83 5.06
C THR A 251 -51.03 24.33 6.51
N HIS A 252 -51.38 25.59 6.78
CA HIS A 252 -52.76 26.01 7.07
C HIS A 252 -52.89 27.54 7.13
#